data_AF-A0A1G7BNG8-F1
#
_entry.id   AF-A0A1G7BNG8-F1
#
_cell.length_a   1.000
_cell.length_b   1.000
_cell.length_c   1.000
_cell.angle_alpha   90.00
_cell.angle_beta   90.00
_cell.angle_gamma   90.00
#
_symmetry.space_group_name_H-M   'P 1'
#
loop_
_entity.id
_entity.type
_entity.pdbx_description
1 polymer ?
#
loop_
_entity_poly.entity_id
_entity_poly.type
_entity_poly.pdbx_seq_one_letter_code
_entity_poly.pdbx_strand_id
1 'polypeptide(L)' 'MTDAPQLEEQVLAALERALAEGHLKAAEHLLHALEALCGDALPGSVLADTYLSVTRDLAP' A
#
# COMPACT_ATOMS: atom_id res chain seq x y z
N MET A 1 -11.04 -23.13 -6.82
CA MET A 1 -9.70 -23.59 -6.38
C MET A 1 -8.64 -22.71 -7.02
N THR A 2 -8.40 -21.56 -6.40
CA THR A 2 -7.09 -20.88 -6.25
C THR A 2 -7.34 -19.67 -5.35
N ASP A 3 -7.62 -19.93 -4.07
CA ASP A 3 -7.67 -18.92 -2.99
C ASP A 3 -6.24 -18.53 -2.58
N ALA A 4 -5.38 -18.26 -3.56
CA ALA A 4 -4.12 -17.59 -3.28
C ALA A 4 -4.47 -16.11 -3.08
N PRO A 5 -4.12 -15.49 -1.94
CA PRO A 5 -4.39 -14.07 -1.72
C PRO A 5 -3.80 -13.29 -2.89
N GLN A 6 -4.56 -12.32 -3.41
CA GLN A 6 -4.12 -11.51 -4.53
C GLN A 6 -2.80 -10.82 -4.15
N LEU A 7 -1.90 -10.65 -5.12
CA LEU A 7 -0.55 -10.12 -4.87
C LEU A 7 -0.62 -8.79 -4.09
N GLU A 8 -1.62 -7.96 -4.38
CA GLU A 8 -1.92 -6.71 -3.67
C GLU A 8 -2.16 -6.93 -2.16
N GLU A 9 -2.97 -7.92 -1.78
CA GLU A 9 -3.25 -8.25 -0.38
C GLU A 9 -1.99 -8.75 0.35
N GLN A 10 -1.14 -9.51 -0.34
CA GLN A 10 0.13 -9.97 0.23
C GLN A 10 1.11 -8.82 0.46
N VAL A 11 1.19 -7.88 -0.50
CA VAL A 11 2.04 -6.69 -0.39
C VAL A 11 1.52 -5.75 0.69
N LEU A 12 0.19 -5.60 0.83
CA LEU A 12 -0.44 -4.83 1.89
C LEU A 12 -0.14 -5.40 3.29
N ALA A 13 -0.32 -6.72 3.48
CA ALA A 13 -0.01 -7.37 4.73
C ALA A 13 1.49 -7.25 5.10
N ALA A 14 2.37 -7.31 4.10
CA ALA A 14 3.80 -7.08 4.30
C ALA A 14 4.10 -5.63 4.69
N LEU A 15 3.39 -4.65 4.12
CA LEU A 15 3.53 -3.23 4.45
C LEU A 15 3.12 -2.95 5.89
N GLU A 16 1.95 -3.44 6.31
CA GLU A 16 1.46 -3.30 7.68
C GLU A 16 2.46 -3.85 8.70
N ARG A 17 3.04 -5.02 8.37
CA ARG A 17 4.05 -5.65 9.21
C ARG A 17 5.36 -4.86 9.24
N ALA A 18 5.83 -4.36 8.11
CA ALA A 18 7.04 -3.54 8.04
C ALA A 18 6.89 -2.23 8.84
N LEU A 19 5.70 -1.63 8.84
CA LEU A 19 5.38 -0.46 9.66
C LEU A 19 5.34 -0.80 11.15
N ALA A 20 4.70 -1.90 11.53
CA ALA A 20 4.65 -2.35 12.93
C ALA A 20 6.03 -2.71 13.49
N GLU A 21 6.93 -3.25 12.66
CA GLU A 21 8.31 -3.60 13.02
C GLU A 21 9.29 -2.39 12.91
N GLY A 22 8.83 -1.23 12.44
CA GLY A 22 9.66 -0.03 12.27
C GLY A 22 10.66 -0.10 11.11
N HIS A 23 10.46 -1.03 10.18
CA HIS A 23 11.32 -1.25 9.01
C HIS A 23 10.95 -0.28 7.87
N LEU A 24 11.20 1.01 8.09
CA LEU A 24 10.72 2.08 7.21
C LEU A 24 11.17 1.96 5.75
N LYS A 25 12.42 1.51 5.49
CA LYS A 25 12.89 1.28 4.11
C LYS A 25 12.07 0.20 3.40
N ALA A 26 11.76 -0.89 4.10
CA ALA A 26 10.95 -1.97 3.53
C ALA A 26 9.51 -1.49 3.30
N ALA A 27 8.95 -0.74 4.26
CA ALA A 27 7.63 -0.13 4.10
C ALA A 27 7.55 0.80 2.87
N GLU A 28 8.56 1.64 2.64
CA GLU A 28 8.63 2.51 1.47
C GLU A 28 8.65 1.72 0.15
N HIS A 29 9.42 0.63 0.09
CA HIS A 29 9.48 -0.21 -1.12
C HIS A 29 8.15 -0.94 -1.37
N LEU A 30 7.49 -1.40 -0.30
CA LEU A 30 6.19 -2.06 -0.38
C LEU A 30 5.08 -1.09 -0.77
N LEU A 31 5.16 0.17 -0.32
CA LEU A 31 4.26 1.23 -0.73
C LEU A 31 4.40 1.53 -2.23
N HIS A 32 5.62 1.72 -2.74
CA HIS A 32 5.84 1.89 -4.19
C HIS A 32 5.37 0.67 -5.00
N ALA A 33 5.51 -0.54 -4.47
CA ALA A 33 5.00 -1.74 -5.11
C ALA A 33 3.46 -1.72 -5.19
N LEU A 34 2.76 -1.29 -4.13
CA LEU A 34 1.31 -1.09 -4.16
C LEU A 34 0.92 -0.01 -5.15
N GLU A 35 1.62 1.12 -5.19
CA GLU A 35 1.35 2.19 -6.15
C GLU A 35 1.55 1.73 -7.60
N ALA A 36 2.54 0.86 -7.87
CA ALA A 36 2.74 0.30 -9.21
C ALA A 36 1.69 -0.74 -9.59
N LEU A 37 1.30 -1.61 -8.64
CA LEU A 37 0.25 -2.61 -8.84
C LEU A 37 -1.13 -1.95 -9.01
N CYS A 38 -1.38 -0.88 -8.27
CA CYS A 38 -2.64 -0.14 -8.28
C CYS A 38 -2.62 1.07 -9.23
N GLY A 39 -1.47 1.39 -9.84
CA GLY A 39 -1.29 2.51 -10.76
C GLY A 39 -1.97 2.32 -12.11
N ASP A 40 -2.30 1.09 -12.48
CA ASP A 40 -3.23 0.80 -13.58
C ASP A 40 -4.70 1.02 -13.18
N ALA A 41 -4.99 1.26 -11.90
CA ALA A 41 -6.31 1.67 -11.42
C ALA A 41 -6.45 3.20 -11.46
N LEU A 42 -7.14 3.66 -12.50
CA LEU A 42 -7.66 5.00 -12.76
C LEU A 42 -8.00 5.88 -11.53
N PRO A 43 -8.03 7.22 -11.71
CA PRO A 43 -8.45 8.15 -10.65
C PRO A 43 -9.85 7.80 -10.12
N GLY A 44 -9.97 7.65 -8.80
CA GLY A 44 -11.18 7.18 -8.11
C GLY A 44 -11.02 5.83 -7.40
N SER A 45 -9.83 5.23 -7.45
CA SER A 45 -9.48 4.05 -6.66
C SER A 45 -9.40 4.37 -5.17
N VAL A 46 -9.96 3.48 -4.34
CA VAL A 46 -9.93 3.54 -2.87
C VAL A 46 -8.50 3.70 -2.34
N LEU A 47 -7.49 3.18 -3.04
CA LEU A 47 -6.08 3.34 -2.68
C LEU A 47 -5.57 4.77 -2.87
N ALA A 48 -5.98 5.44 -3.95
CA ALA A 48 -5.65 6.85 -4.16
C ALA A 48 -6.29 7.73 -3.07
N ASP A 49 -7.54 7.44 -2.69
CA ASP A 49 -8.23 8.15 -1.61
C ASP A 49 -7.63 7.88 -0.23
N THR A 50 -7.17 6.64 0.01
CA THR A 50 -6.52 6.26 1.27
C THR A 50 -5.13 6.91 1.37
N TYR A 51 -4.35 6.90 0.28
CA TYR A 51 -3.05 7.58 0.23
C TYR A 51 -3.19 9.09 0.45
N LEU A 52 -4.17 9.74 -0.19
CA LEU A 52 -4.47 11.15 0.02
C LEU A 52 -4.91 11.48 1.45
N SER A 53 -5.61 10.56 2.11
CA SER A 53 -6.05 10.75 3.50
C SER A 53 -4.87 10.64 4.48
N VAL A 54 -3.99 9.65 4.29
CA VAL A 54 -2.81 9.45 5.15
C VAL A 54 -1.78 10.56 4.95
N THR A 55 -1.55 11.00 3.72
CA THR A 55 -0.62 12.10 3.42
C THR A 55 -1.16 13.46 3.87
N ARG A 56 -2.48 13.65 3.96
CA ARG A 56 -3.08 14.87 4.51
C ARG A 56 -2.92 15.01 6.03
N ASP A 57 -2.95 13.91 6.78
CA ASP A 57 -2.66 13.91 8.23
C ASP A 57 -1.16 14.10 8.55
N LEU A 58 -0.28 13.89 7.57
CA LEU A 58 1.17 14.08 7.69
C LEU A 58 1.65 15.50 7.35
N ALA A 59 0.77 16.38 6.86
CA ALA A 59 1.08 17.77 6.58
C ALA A 59 0.89 18.63 7.84
N PRO A 60 1.87 19.47 8.23
CA PRO A 60 1.83 20.29 9.45
C PRO A 60 0.76 21.40 9.44
#